data_AF-E6LJA1-F1
#
_entry.id   AF-E6LJA1-F1
#
_cell.length_a   1.000
_cell.length_b   1.000
_cell.length_c   1.000
_cell.angle_alpha   90.00
_cell.angle_beta   90.00
_cell.angle_gamma   90.00
#
_symmetry.space_group_name_H-M   'P 1'
#
loop_
_entity.id
_entity.type
_entity.pdbx_description
1 polymer ?
#
loop_
_entity_poly.entity_id
_entity_poly.type
_entity_poly.pdbx_seq_one_letter_code
_entity_poly.pdbx_strand_id
1 'polypeptide(L)' 'MAKAKYTKTKSGYFRTKVWDGTYNADGSKHRIDVTSKKSCADLERKVNEIKNRVSQNDFIASST' A
#
# COMPACT_ATOMS: atom_id res chain seq x y z
N MET A 1 -20.52 11.01 -11.00
CA MET A 1 -20.04 10.78 -9.61
C MET A 1 -18.67 10.13 -9.68
N ALA A 2 -17.64 10.69 -9.04
CA ALA A 2 -16.34 10.03 -8.98
C ALA A 2 -16.46 8.74 -8.14
N LYS A 3 -16.09 7.59 -8.71
CA LYS A 3 -16.12 6.30 -8.01
C LYS A 3 -14.99 6.30 -6.99
N ALA A 4 -15.31 6.13 -5.71
CA ALA A 4 -14.30 6.01 -4.67
C ALA A 4 -13.40 4.80 -4.99
N LYS A 5 -12.09 5.04 -5.09
CA LYS A 5 -11.08 4.02 -5.40
C LYS A 5 -11.01 2.92 -4.34
N TYR A 6 -11.37 3.24 -3.10
CA TYR A 6 -11.38 2.33 -1.97
C TYR A 6 -12.79 2.22 -1.39
N THR A 7 -13.32 0.99 -1.37
CA THR A 7 -14.63 0.70 -0.79
C THR A 7 -14.50 0.52 0.72
N LYS A 8 -15.42 1.16 1.47
CA LYS A 8 -15.53 0.98 2.92
C LYS A 8 -15.98 -0.45 3.21
N THR A 9 -15.27 -1.13 4.12
CA THR A 9 -15.66 -2.47 4.58
C THR A 9 -16.91 -2.41 5.46
N LYS A 10 -17.56 -3.56 5.69
CA LYS A 10 -18.71 -3.70 6.60
C LYS A 10 -18.41 -3.18 8.02
N SER A 11 -17.16 -3.27 8.46
CA SER A 11 -16.67 -2.77 9.76
C SER A 11 -16.39 -1.26 9.80
N GLY A 12 -16.59 -0.56 8.68
CA GLY A 12 -16.46 0.88 8.60
C GLY A 12 -15.06 1.40 8.29
N TYR A 13 -14.13 0.53 7.92
CA TYR A 13 -12.74 0.90 7.61
C TYR A 13 -12.44 0.75 6.12
N PHE A 14 -11.58 1.60 5.58
CA PHE A 14 -11.01 1.44 4.26
C PHE A 14 -9.82 0.50 4.35
N ARG A 15 -9.72 -0.48 3.45
CA ARG A 15 -8.60 -1.43 3.40
C ARG A 15 -8.11 -1.64 1.97
N THR A 16 -6.82 -1.91 1.82
CA THR A 16 -6.22 -2.33 0.56
C THR A 16 -4.91 -3.07 0.80
N LYS A 17 -4.47 -3.88 -0.15
CA LYS A 17 -3.19 -4.59 -0.09
C LYS A 17 -2.13 -3.85 -0.90
N VAL A 18 -0.99 -3.55 -0.28
CA VAL A 18 0.13 -2.83 -0.92
C VAL A 18 1.40 -3.66 -0.79
N TRP A 19 2.21 -3.70 -1.85
CA TRP A 19 3.53 -4.33 -1.80
C TRP A 19 4.51 -3.43 -1.04
N ASP A 20 5.22 -3.95 -0.05
CA ASP A 20 6.16 -3.18 0.78
C ASP A 20 7.59 -3.13 0.24
N GLY A 21 7.84 -3.72 -0.94
CA GLY A 21 9.15 -3.73 -1.59
C GLY A 21 9.96 -4.99 -1.32
N THR A 22 9.48 -5.85 -0.44
CA THR A 22 10.11 -7.14 -0.13
C THR A 22 9.38 -8.29 -0.81
N TYR A 23 10.07 -9.41 -0.96
CA TYR A 23 9.51 -10.65 -1.50
C TYR A 23 9.42 -11.67 -0.37
N ASN A 24 8.36 -12.48 -0.41
CA ASN A 24 8.22 -13.63 0.48
C ASN A 24 9.27 -14.70 0.15
N ALA A 25 9.42 -15.69 1.02
CA ALA A 25 10.36 -16.80 0.81
C ALA A 25 10.07 -17.61 -0.48
N ASP A 26 8.82 -17.63 -0.94
CA ASP A 26 8.39 -18.25 -2.19
C ASP A 26 8.64 -17.37 -3.44
N GLY A 27 9.21 -16.17 -3.27
CA GLY A 27 9.48 -15.23 -4.37
C GLY A 27 8.26 -14.40 -4.80
N SER A 28 7.09 -14.57 -4.18
CA SER A 28 5.95 -13.69 -4.42
C SER A 28 6.12 -12.33 -3.73
N LYS A 29 5.47 -11.30 -4.27
CA LYS A 29 5.47 -9.95 -3.67
C LYS A 29 4.83 -9.98 -2.28
N HIS A 30 5.55 -9.55 -1.25
CA HIS A 30 5.02 -9.44 0.10
C HIS A 30 4.04 -8.27 0.19
N ARG A 31 2.74 -8.58 0.32
CA ARG A 31 1.68 -7.56 0.33
C ARG A 31 1.14 -7.38 1.74
N ILE A 32 1.28 -6.19 2.27
CA ILE A 32 0.76 -5.80 3.58
C ILE A 32 -0.65 -5.22 3.46
N ASP A 33 -1.50 -5.52 4.44
CA ASP A 33 -2.84 -4.94 4.55
C ASP A 33 -2.75 -3.54 5.16
N VAL A 34 -3.11 -2.53 4.36
CA VAL A 34 -3.14 -1.13 4.79
C VAL A 34 -4.58 -0.76 5.08
N THR A 35 -4.84 -0.25 6.29
CA THR A 35 -6.17 0.17 6.70
C THR A 35 -6.21 1.63 7.15
N SER A 36 -7.35 2.28 6.91
CA SER A 36 -7.66 3.60 7.44
C SER A 36 -9.09 3.66 7.97
N LYS A 37 -9.24 4.15 9.20
CA LYS A 37 -10.54 4.47 9.79
C LYS A 37 -10.99 5.90 9.49
N LYS A 38 -10.09 6.74 8.98
CA LYS A 38 -10.30 8.19 8.82
C LYS A 38 -10.99 8.51 7.50
N SER A 39 -10.40 8.12 6.39
CA SER A 39 -10.83 8.54 5.06
C SER A 39 -10.15 7.70 3.96
N CYS A 40 -10.75 7.65 2.77
CA CYS A 40 -10.09 7.12 1.57
C CYS A 40 -8.80 7.89 1.24
N ALA A 41 -8.77 9.22 1.46
CA ALA A 41 -7.59 10.05 1.20
C ALA A 41 -6.43 9.75 2.17
N ASP A 42 -6.74 9.42 3.42
CA ASP A 42 -5.74 8.96 4.39
C ASP A 42 -5.16 7.60 3.98
N LEU A 43 -6.02 6.68 3.51
CA LEU A 43 -5.55 5.40 2.96
C LEU A 43 -4.62 5.62 1.75
N GLU A 44 -4.97 6.55 0.85
CA GLU A 44 -4.14 6.89 -0.31
C GLU A 44 -2.78 7.43 0.07
N ARG A 45 -2.71 8.33 1.07
CA ARG A 45 -1.43 8.85 1.57
C ARG A 45 -0.54 7.72 2.07
N LYS A 46 -1.07 6.81 2.89
CA LYS A 46 -0.32 5.64 3.40
C LYS A 46 0.16 4.72 2.26
N VAL A 47 -0.71 4.44 1.30
CA VAL A 47 -0.35 3.65 0.11
C VAL A 47 0.77 4.32 -0.67
N ASN A 48 0.71 5.63 -0.84
CA ASN A 48 1.70 6.40 -1.58
C ASN A 48 3.05 6.45 -0.83
N GLU A 49 3.02 6.59 0.49
CA GLU A 49 4.22 6.56 1.33
C GLU A 49 4.95 5.21 1.21
N ILE A 50 4.21 4.11 1.29
CA ILE A 50 4.77 2.75 1.10
C ILE A 50 5.38 2.64 -0.29
N LYS A 51 4.65 3.01 -1.35
CA LYS A 51 5.17 2.98 -2.72
C LYS A 51 6.43 3.82 -2.90
N ASN A 52 6.45 5.03 -2.33
CA ASN A 52 7.61 5.90 -2.41
C ASN A 52 8.81 5.29 -1.71
N ARG A 53 8.61 4.69 -0.52
CA ARG A 53 9.66 3.95 0.19
C ARG A 53 10.17 2.77 -0.64
N VAL A 54 9.29 2.01 -1.29
CA VAL A 54 9.69 0.92 -2.19
C VAL A 54 10.55 1.43 -3.33
N SER A 55 10.11 2.47 -4.04
CA SER A 55 10.86 3.06 -5.15
C SER A 55 12.24 3.58 -4.71
N GLN A 56 12.34 4.15 -3.51
CA GLN A 56 13.63 4.59 -2.96
C GLN A 56 14.55 3.41 -2.60
N ASN A 57 14.00 2.33 -2.01
CA ASN A 57 14.80 1.14 -1.70
C ASN A 57 15.27 0.42 -2.97
N ASP A 58 14.42 0.34 -3.99
CA ASP A 58 14.76 -0.23 -5.30
C ASP A 58 15.89 0.56 -5.98
N PHE A 59 15.85 1.89 -5.89
CA PHE A 59 16.92 2.75 -6.38
C PHE A 59 18.26 2.52 -5.68
N ILE A 60 18.26 2.32 -4.35
CA ILE A 60 19.48 2.04 -3.59
C ILE A 60 20.02 0.63 -3.91
N ALA A 61 19.15 -0.38 -3.99
CA ALA A 61 19.53 -1.76 -4.28
C ALA A 61 20.11 -1.95 -5.69
N SER A 62 19.66 -1.16 -6.67
CA SER A 62 20.19 -1.19 -8.04
C SER A 62 21.51 -0.42 -8.22
N SER A 63 21.94 0.35 -7.21
CA SER A 63 23.13 1.19 -7.26
C SER A 63 24.35 0.59 -6.52
N THR A 64 24.28 -0.67 -6.09
CA THR A 64 25.34 -1.39 -5.35
C THR A 64 25.82 -2.60 -6.15
#